data_AF-A0A5K1FDF7-F1
#
_entry.id   AF-A0A5K1FDF7-F1
#
_cell.length_a   1.000
_cell.length_b   1.000
_cell.length_c   1.000
_cell.angle_alpha   90.00
_cell.angle_beta   90.00
_cell.angle_gamma   90.00
#
_symmetry.space_group_name_H-M   'P 1'
#
loop_
_entity.id
_entity.type
_entity.pdbx_description
1 polymer ?
#
loop_
_entity_poly.entity_id
_entity_poly.type
_entity_poly.pdbx_seq_one_letter_code
_entity_poly.pdbx_strand_id
1 'polypeptide(L)' 'DEKDLDEHHSCPIHLKPCVPRREENYFFALSKYQKRLEEYLEQNQQFVQPSYRLNE' A
#
# COMPACT_ATOMS: atom_id res chain seq x y z
N ASP A 1 2.27 2.02 11.57
CA ASP A 1 2.38 1.96 13.04
C ASP A 1 3.80 1.67 13.47
N GLU A 2 4.15 1.84 14.75
CA GLU A 2 5.49 1.47 15.27
C GLU A 2 5.89 0.03 14.93
N LYS A 3 4.90 -0.85 14.76
CA LYS A 3 5.07 -2.26 14.33
C LYS A 3 5.54 -2.41 12.88
N ASP A 4 5.39 -1.38 12.06
CA ASP A 4 5.76 -1.37 10.64
C ASP A 4 7.12 -0.69 10.40
N LEU A 5 7.76 -0.20 11.46
CA LEU A 5 9.08 0.41 11.41
C LEU A 5 10.16 -0.62 11.73
N ASP A 6 11.37 -0.40 11.23
CA ASP A 6 12.53 -1.18 11.61
C ASP A 6 13.04 -0.85 13.03
N GLU A 7 14.08 -1.56 13.46
CA GLU A 7 14.73 -1.37 14.77
C GLU A 7 15.25 0.07 15.01
N HIS A 8 15.47 0.82 13.93
CA HIS A 8 15.94 2.21 13.94
C HIS A 8 14.81 3.22 13.71
N HIS A 9 13.54 2.82 13.86
CA HIS A 9 12.37 3.67 13.62
C HIS A 9 12.33 4.26 12.20
N SER A 10 12.86 3.52 11.24
CA SER A 10 12.92 3.91 9.83
C SER A 10 11.99 3.05 8.99
N CYS A 11 11.62 3.58 7.83
CA CYS A 11 10.82 2.85 6.84
C CYS A 11 11.66 1.70 6.27
N PRO A 12 11.21 0.43 6.35
CA PRO A 12 12.01 -0.72 5.91
C PRO A 12 12.27 -0.75 4.39
N ILE A 13 11.47 0.00 3.62
CA ILE A 13 11.57 0.06 2.15
C ILE A 13 12.52 1.18 1.71
N HIS A 14 12.37 2.36 2.31
CA HIS A 14 13.09 3.57 1.89
C HIS A 14 14.31 3.90 2.76
N LEU A 15 14.48 3.19 3.88
CA LEU A 15 15.55 3.36 4.88
C LEU A 15 15.67 4.80 5.38
N LYS A 16 14.51 5.47 5.49
CA LYS A 16 14.40 6.85 5.96
C LYS A 16 13.78 6.89 7.35
N PRO A 17 14.30 7.73 8.27
CA PRO A 17 13.70 7.92 9.59
C PRO A 17 12.25 8.40 9.49
N CYS A 18 11.35 7.72 10.20
CA CYS A 18 9.96 8.14 10.30
C CYS A 18 9.78 9.13 11.45
N VAL A 19 8.91 10.14 11.23
CA VAL A 19 8.60 11.16 12.24
C VAL A 19 7.12 11.08 12.58
N PRO A 20 6.73 10.98 13.86
CA PRO A 20 5.32 10.97 14.24
C PRO A 20 4.67 12.31 13.91
N ARG A 21 3.49 12.28 13.29
CA ARG A 21 2.69 13.46 12.93
C ARG A 21 1.25 13.24 13.35
N ARG A 22 0.59 14.30 13.80
CA ARG A 22 -0.84 14.32 14.13
C ARG A 22 -1.45 15.56 13.49
N GLU A 23 -2.16 15.35 12.39
CA GLU A 23 -2.66 16.41 11.52
C GLU A 23 -4.07 16.05 11.05
N GLU A 24 -4.92 17.06 10.87
CA GLU A 24 -6.20 16.87 10.20
C GLU A 24 -5.94 16.58 8.72
N ASN A 25 -6.44 15.45 8.25
CA ASN A 25 -6.22 14.98 6.88
C ASN A 25 -7.52 14.44 6.28
N TYR A 26 -7.58 14.51 4.96
CA TYR A 26 -8.65 13.87 4.20
C TYR A 26 -8.27 12.42 3.92
N PHE A 27 -9.16 11.49 4.29
CA PHE A 27 -8.98 10.08 3.99
C PHE A 27 -9.83 9.71 2.77
N PHE A 28 -9.16 9.20 1.74
CA PHE A 28 -9.86 8.47 0.69
C PHE A 28 -10.30 7.12 1.24
N ALA A 29 -11.59 6.79 1.10
CA ALA A 29 -12.16 5.53 1.57
C ALA A 29 -11.80 4.37 0.62
N LEU A 30 -10.50 4.09 0.47
CA LEU A 30 -9.97 3.04 -0.41
C LEU A 30 -10.58 1.67 -0.11
N SER A 31 -10.90 1.39 1.16
CA SER A 31 -11.56 0.17 1.62
C SER A 31 -12.88 -0.14 0.90
N LYS A 32 -13.59 0.88 0.39
CA LYS A 32 -14.82 0.68 -0.39
C LYS A 32 -14.59 0.10 -1.78
N TYR A 33 -13.35 0.15 -2.28
CA TYR A 33 -13.01 -0.24 -3.65
C TYR A 33 -12.35 -1.61 -3.74
N GLN A 34 -12.00 -2.24 -2.61
CA GLN A 34 -11.26 -3.52 -2.57
C GLN A 34 -11.85 -4.57 -3.51
N LYS A 35 -13.12 -4.95 -3.29
CA LYS A 35 -13.80 -5.98 -4.09
C LYS A 35 -13.85 -5.64 -5.59
N ARG A 36 -14.09 -4.37 -5.92
CA ARG A 36 -14.16 -3.91 -7.31
C ARG A 36 -12.80 -3.97 -8.00
N LEU A 37 -11.71 -3.68 -7.28
CA LEU A 37 -10.36 -3.77 -7.81
C LEU A 37 -9.96 -5.24 -8.02
N GLU A 38 -10.28 -6.13 -7.08
CA GLU A 38 -10.05 -7.58 -7.21
C GLU A 38 -10.75 -8.15 -8.45
N GLU A 39 -12.07 -7.92 -8.57
CA GLU A 39 -12.85 -8.37 -9.74
C GLU A 39 -12.28 -7.83 -11.06
N TYR A 40 -11.84 -6.58 -11.08
CA TYR A 40 -11.24 -5.97 -12.26
C TYR A 40 -9.90 -6.61 -12.63
N LEU A 41 -9.03 -6.86 -11.65
CA LEU A 41 -7.73 -7.49 -11.88
C LEU A 41 -7.88 -8.95 -12.33
N GLU A 42 -8.83 -9.69 -11.77
CA GLU A 42 -9.15 -11.05 -12.20
C GLU A 42 -9.61 -11.10 -13.67
N GLN A 43 -10.50 -10.17 -14.05
CA GLN A 43 -11.03 -10.09 -15.41
C GLN A 43 -10.03 -9.52 -16.43
N ASN A 44 -9.01 -8.78 -15.99
CA ASN A 44 -8.06 -8.07 -16.85
C ASN A 44 -6.61 -8.45 -16.53
N GLN A 45 -6.23 -9.70 -16.79
CA GLN A 45 -4.89 -10.24 -16.51
C GLN A 45 -3.72 -9.49 -17.18
N GLN A 46 -4.00 -8.68 -18.22
CA GLN A 46 -2.99 -7.87 -18.88
C GLN A 46 -2.82 -6.47 -18.27
N PHE A 47 -3.67 -6.07 -17.32
CA PHE A 47 -3.65 -4.74 -16.73
C PHE A 47 -2.39 -4.46 -15.90
N VAL A 48 -1.89 -5.46 -15.17
CA VAL A 48 -0.62 -5.37 -14.43
C VAL A 48 0.48 -6.05 -15.24
N GLN A 49 1.56 -5.31 -15.49
CA GLN A 49 2.72 -5.82 -16.21
C GLN A 49 4.02 -5.43 -15.50
N PRO A 50 5.04 -6.31 -15.48
CA PRO A 50 5.02 -7.70 -15.97
C PRO A 50 4.17 -8.63 -15.08
N SER A 51 3.66 -9.73 -15.64
CA SER A 51 2.64 -10.59 -15.02
C SER A 51 2.98 -11.12 -13.62
N TYR A 52 4.25 -11.29 -13.27
CA TYR A 52 4.67 -11.76 -11.95
C TYR A 52 4.37 -10.75 -10.83
N ARG A 53 4.20 -9.46 -11.15
CA ARG A 53 3.83 -8.40 -10.20
C ARG A 53 2.36 -8.48 -9.75
N LEU A 54 1.52 -9.23 -10.47
CA LEU A 54 0.09 -9.33 -10.17
C LEU A 54 -0.19 -10.01 -8.83
N ASN A 55 0.71 -10.91 -8.39
CA ASN A 55 0.55 -11.74 -7.18
C ASN A 55 1.64 -11.47 -6.12
N GLU A 56 2.28 -10.29 -6.16
CA GLU A 56 3.29 -9.89 -5.17
C GLU A 56 2.70 -9.56 -3.80
#